data_AF-A0A023ER28-F1
#
_entry.id   AF-A0A023ER28-F1
#
_cell.length_a   1.000
_cell.length_b   1.000
_cell.length_c   1.000
_cell.angle_alpha   90.00
_cell.angle_beta   90.00
_cell.angle_gamma   90.00
#
_symmetry.space_group_name_H-M   'P 1'
#
loop_
_entity.id
_entity.type
_entity.pdbx_description
1 polymer ?
#
loop_
_entity_poly.entity_id
_entity_poly.type
_entity_poly.pdbx_seq_one_letter_code
_entity_poly.pdbx_strand_id
1 'polypeptide(L)'
;MADGNSSDEDFPDDWTLYANRPEWSDIEPLKQDDGENPVVMIQYSEKFNDVFSYFRAVISKQEKSVRALGLTQDAARLNAANYTVWQYRRDILKALNFNLYDELDYIEGVIEDNPKNYQVWHHRRVIVEWLNDPSKELELTESILNMDAKNYHAWQHRQWAIKTYDLFEDELQYVDRLISEDMRNNSAWNERFFVLKHTGFSADVLEREINYVMNRIRLIKNNESPWNFLRGLLQQGDGKLGQFPEVVDFCEDLYDSGIRSPYLLAFLVDLYEEKFFEVKQAGNDPEEYRVKVQDLCETMATQHDKIRCKYWRYIAENFRRKIDAEENQNGL
;
A
#
# COMPACT_ATOMS: atom_id res chain seq x y z
N MET A 1 6.06 -20.17 23.70
CA MET A 1 5.60 -19.22 24.73
C MET A 1 5.96 -17.86 24.19
N ALA A 2 4.97 -17.15 23.65
CA ALA A 2 5.14 -15.76 23.27
C ALA A 2 4.70 -14.97 24.50
N ASP A 3 5.60 -14.20 25.09
CA ASP A 3 5.29 -13.35 26.23
C ASP A 3 4.29 -12.28 25.77
N GLY A 4 3.02 -12.53 26.06
CA GLY A 4 1.90 -11.63 25.77
C GLY A 4 1.73 -10.57 26.84
N ASN A 5 2.80 -9.85 27.17
CA ASN A 5 2.76 -8.77 28.14
C ASN A 5 3.66 -7.62 27.65
N SER A 6 3.06 -6.60 27.03
CA SER A 6 3.83 -5.42 26.57
C SER A 6 3.07 -4.10 26.72
N SER A 7 1.73 -4.08 26.75
CA SER A 7 0.98 -2.80 26.85
C SER A 7 0.84 -2.25 28.27
N ASP A 8 1.14 -3.06 29.29
CA ASP A 8 1.12 -2.62 30.69
C ASP A 8 2.39 -1.85 31.09
N GLU A 9 3.48 -1.96 30.32
CA GLU A 9 4.79 -1.33 30.59
C GLU A 9 4.88 0.12 30.07
N ASP A 10 3.95 0.56 29.22
CA ASP A 10 3.97 1.89 28.59
C ASP A 10 3.30 3.00 29.44
N PHE A 11 3.08 2.73 30.72
CA PHE A 11 2.46 3.69 31.64
C PHE A 11 3.51 4.38 32.51
N PRO A 12 3.30 5.66 32.88
CA PRO A 12 4.15 6.35 33.85
C PRO A 12 4.26 5.58 35.19
N ASP A 13 5.42 5.68 35.85
CA ASP A 13 5.68 5.04 37.14
C ASP A 13 4.70 5.45 38.25
N ASP A 14 4.11 6.65 38.14
CA ASP A 14 3.13 7.21 39.07
C ASP A 14 1.68 6.90 38.68
N TRP A 15 1.44 6.07 37.66
CA TRP A 15 0.10 5.70 37.24
C TRP A 15 -0.61 4.83 38.30
N THR A 16 -1.84 5.21 38.66
CA THR A 16 -2.68 4.47 39.61
C THR A 16 -3.98 4.00 38.97
N LEU A 17 -4.50 2.86 39.44
CA LEU A 17 -5.82 2.34 39.05
C LEU A 17 -6.90 3.42 39.24
N TYR A 18 -7.84 3.51 38.30
CA TYR A 18 -8.99 4.41 38.34
C TYR A 18 -9.85 4.18 39.58
N ALA A 19 -9.97 2.94 40.04
CA ALA A 19 -10.62 2.59 41.32
C ALA A 19 -10.06 3.33 42.55
N ASN A 20 -8.79 3.75 42.49
CA ASN A 20 -8.10 4.42 43.59
C ASN A 20 -8.01 5.94 43.41
N ARG A 21 -8.55 6.48 42.31
CA ARG A 21 -8.51 7.91 42.00
C ARG A 21 -9.71 8.64 42.63
N PRO A 22 -9.52 9.62 43.54
CA PRO A 22 -10.63 10.31 44.21
C PRO A 22 -11.62 10.96 43.24
N GLU A 23 -11.14 11.46 42.10
CA GLU A 23 -11.95 12.10 41.07
C GLU A 23 -12.78 11.12 40.22
N TRP A 24 -12.69 9.81 40.49
CA TRP A 24 -13.50 8.75 39.88
C TRP A 24 -14.44 8.07 40.90
N SER A 25 -14.54 8.59 42.12
CA SER A 25 -15.35 8.00 43.20
C SER A 25 -16.86 8.15 43.01
N ASP A 26 -17.32 9.04 42.12
CA ASP A 26 -18.73 9.28 41.78
C ASP A 26 -19.29 8.34 40.68
N ILE A 27 -18.44 7.46 40.12
CA ILE A 27 -18.85 6.53 39.07
C ILE A 27 -18.45 5.09 39.42
N GLU A 28 -19.44 4.21 39.43
CA GLU A 28 -19.22 2.78 39.62
C GLU A 28 -18.69 2.15 38.33
N PRO A 29 -17.59 1.37 38.37
CA PRO A 29 -17.04 0.71 37.19
C PRO A 29 -17.99 -0.38 36.67
N LEU A 30 -18.19 -0.43 35.36
CA LEU A 30 -19.07 -1.39 34.70
C LEU A 30 -18.25 -2.54 34.12
N LYS A 31 -18.35 -3.73 34.73
CA LYS A 31 -17.62 -4.93 34.25
C LYS A 31 -18.10 -5.39 32.88
N GLN A 32 -17.23 -6.09 32.15
CA GLN A 32 -17.61 -6.79 30.93
C GLN A 32 -18.53 -7.95 31.27
N ASP A 33 -19.62 -8.10 30.52
CA ASP A 33 -20.51 -9.25 30.63
C ASP A 33 -20.27 -10.21 29.46
N ASP A 34 -19.49 -11.28 29.71
CA ASP A 34 -19.23 -12.35 28.73
C ASP A 34 -20.21 -13.53 28.89
N GLY A 35 -21.27 -13.37 29.71
CA GLY A 35 -22.27 -14.39 30.00
C GLY A 35 -21.79 -15.53 30.92
N GLU A 36 -22.68 -16.50 31.16
CA GLU A 36 -22.41 -17.62 32.09
C GLU A 36 -21.35 -18.61 31.57
N ASN A 37 -21.27 -18.78 30.24
CA ASN A 37 -20.35 -19.72 29.57
C ASN A 37 -19.49 -18.98 28.54
N PRO A 38 -18.53 -18.16 29.01
CA PRO A 38 -17.74 -17.29 28.15
C PRO A 38 -16.85 -18.09 27.19
N VAL A 39 -16.78 -17.64 25.94
CA VAL A 39 -15.92 -18.21 24.89
C VAL A 39 -14.84 -17.20 24.52
N VAL A 40 -13.67 -17.70 24.08
CA VAL A 40 -12.49 -16.86 23.73
C VAL A 40 -12.15 -15.81 24.79
N MET A 41 -12.38 -16.15 26.07
CA MET A 41 -12.11 -15.24 27.19
C MET A 41 -10.62 -14.90 27.25
N ILE A 42 -10.35 -13.60 27.32
CA ILE A 42 -9.01 -13.08 27.51
C ILE A 42 -8.79 -12.90 29.01
N GLN A 43 -7.68 -13.43 29.52
CA GLN A 43 -7.24 -13.18 30.89
C GLN A 43 -6.56 -11.82 30.97
N TYR A 44 -7.37 -10.77 31.10
CA TYR A 44 -6.89 -9.39 31.20
C TYR A 44 -6.11 -9.13 32.49
N SER A 45 -5.12 -8.23 32.42
CA SER A 45 -4.48 -7.69 33.61
C SER A 45 -5.45 -6.89 34.47
N GLU A 46 -5.08 -6.64 35.73
CA GLU A 46 -5.88 -5.78 36.63
C GLU A 46 -6.04 -4.38 36.04
N LYS A 47 -4.95 -3.82 35.48
CA LYS A 47 -4.92 -2.52 34.81
C LYS A 47 -5.90 -2.47 33.64
N PHE A 48 -5.87 -3.47 32.76
CA PHE A 48 -6.78 -3.53 31.62
C PHE A 48 -8.25 -3.62 32.08
N ASN A 49 -8.54 -4.49 33.05
CA ASN A 49 -9.89 -4.64 33.59
C ASN A 49 -10.41 -3.34 34.22
N ASP A 50 -9.57 -2.65 34.99
CA ASP A 50 -9.90 -1.38 35.63
C ASP A 50 -10.24 -0.29 34.59
N VAL A 51 -9.32 0.01 33.66
CA VAL A 51 -9.52 1.01 32.61
C VAL A 51 -10.78 0.74 31.79
N PHE A 52 -10.93 -0.49 31.29
CA PHE A 52 -12.09 -0.81 30.43
C PHE A 52 -13.41 -0.88 31.20
N SER A 53 -13.39 -1.11 32.52
CA SER A 53 -14.61 -1.07 33.33
C SER A 53 -15.08 0.38 33.57
N TYR A 54 -14.15 1.29 33.82
CA TYR A 54 -14.46 2.72 33.85
C TYR A 54 -14.88 3.25 32.47
N PHE A 55 -14.26 2.77 31.39
CA PHE A 55 -14.61 3.18 30.04
C PHE A 55 -16.05 2.80 29.69
N ARG A 56 -16.45 1.56 30.02
CA ARG A 56 -17.85 1.10 29.88
C ARG A 56 -18.82 1.95 30.71
N ALA A 57 -18.45 2.33 31.94
CA ALA A 57 -19.29 3.16 32.80
C ALA A 57 -19.48 4.59 32.25
N VAL A 58 -18.42 5.20 31.72
CA VAL A 58 -18.47 6.51 31.08
C VAL A 58 -19.35 6.48 29.82
N ILE A 59 -19.22 5.44 29.00
CA ILE A 59 -20.08 5.24 27.83
C ILE A 59 -21.55 5.11 28.24
N SER A 60 -21.86 4.27 29.23
CA SER A 60 -23.25 4.01 29.64
C SER A 60 -23.93 5.26 30.20
N LYS A 61 -23.18 6.14 30.87
CA LYS A 61 -23.64 7.45 31.34
C LYS A 61 -23.57 8.56 30.28
N GLN A 62 -23.04 8.27 29.09
CA GLN A 62 -22.80 9.26 28.02
C GLN A 62 -21.96 10.47 28.47
N GLU A 63 -21.04 10.27 29.42
CA GLU A 63 -20.25 11.36 29.99
C GLU A 63 -19.21 11.92 28.98
N LYS A 64 -19.35 13.20 28.62
CA LYS A 64 -18.39 13.94 27.76
C LYS A 64 -17.61 14.95 28.58
N SER A 65 -16.63 14.46 29.34
CA SER A 65 -15.81 15.28 30.26
C SER A 65 -14.32 15.21 29.92
N VAL A 66 -13.53 16.13 30.50
CA VAL A 66 -12.06 16.11 30.36
C VAL A 66 -11.46 14.85 30.97
N ARG A 67 -11.98 14.35 32.11
CA ARG A 67 -11.52 13.09 32.70
C ARG A 67 -11.84 11.89 31.80
N ALA A 68 -13.00 11.88 31.14
CA ALA A 68 -13.36 10.86 30.17
C ALA A 68 -12.42 10.89 28.95
N LEU A 69 -11.99 12.08 28.50
CA LEU A 69 -10.97 12.21 27.45
C LEU A 69 -9.65 11.57 27.88
N GLY A 70 -9.17 11.84 29.10
CA GLY A 70 -7.99 11.19 29.67
C GLY A 70 -8.12 9.67 29.77
N LEU A 71 -9.30 9.18 30.16
CA LEU A 71 -9.58 7.74 30.18
C LEU A 71 -9.50 7.09 28.80
N THR A 72 -9.96 7.77 27.73
CA THR A 72 -9.82 7.22 26.37
C THR A 72 -8.36 7.11 25.93
N GLN A 73 -7.47 7.95 26.44
CA GLN A 73 -6.04 7.86 26.17
C GLN A 73 -5.43 6.60 26.80
N ASP A 74 -5.73 6.32 28.08
CA ASP A 74 -5.28 5.09 28.74
C ASP A 74 -5.89 3.84 28.08
N ALA A 75 -7.16 3.89 27.68
CA ALA A 75 -7.81 2.79 26.96
C ALA A 75 -7.20 2.55 25.56
N ALA A 76 -6.82 3.61 24.85
CA ALA A 76 -6.13 3.52 23.57
C ALA A 76 -4.70 2.99 23.71
N ARG A 77 -3.98 3.35 24.79
CA ARG A 77 -2.66 2.78 25.10
C ARG A 77 -2.75 1.27 25.33
N LEU A 78 -3.75 0.80 26.06
CA LEU A 78 -3.95 -0.63 26.32
C LEU A 78 -4.41 -1.42 25.09
N ASN A 79 -5.21 -0.80 24.22
CA ASN A 79 -5.68 -1.42 22.98
C ASN A 79 -6.03 -0.35 21.92
N ALA A 80 -5.03 0.04 21.15
CA ALA A 80 -5.19 1.02 20.06
C ALA A 80 -6.11 0.52 18.94
N ALA A 81 -6.41 -0.79 18.86
CA ALA A 81 -7.33 -1.34 17.86
C ALA A 81 -8.81 -1.24 18.27
N ASN A 82 -9.11 -0.80 19.50
CA ASN A 82 -10.48 -0.66 19.96
C ASN A 82 -11.16 0.57 19.30
N TYR A 83 -11.87 0.34 18.21
CA TYR A 83 -12.54 1.40 17.46
C TYR A 83 -13.63 2.14 18.25
N THR A 84 -14.23 1.51 19.27
CA THR A 84 -15.22 2.16 20.15
C THR A 84 -14.56 3.24 21.01
N VAL A 85 -13.34 3.00 21.50
CA VAL A 85 -12.54 4.02 22.21
C VAL A 85 -12.32 5.23 21.31
N TRP A 86 -11.86 5.02 20.08
CA TRP A 86 -11.60 6.11 19.14
C TRP A 86 -12.86 6.88 18.73
N GLN A 87 -13.97 6.18 18.49
CA GLN A 87 -15.24 6.85 18.20
C GLN A 87 -15.70 7.70 19.38
N TYR A 88 -15.67 7.15 20.59
CA TYR A 88 -16.12 7.88 21.77
C TYR A 88 -15.18 9.06 22.10
N ARG A 89 -13.87 8.90 21.90
CA ARG A 89 -12.88 9.99 21.98
C ARG A 89 -13.26 11.13 21.03
N ARG A 90 -13.54 10.84 19.77
CA ARG A 90 -14.01 11.84 18.78
C ARG A 90 -15.27 12.57 19.21
N ASP A 91 -16.23 11.86 19.80
CA ASP A 91 -17.43 12.48 20.33
C ASP A 91 -17.12 13.43 21.52
N ILE A 92 -16.21 13.04 22.41
CA ILE A 92 -15.76 13.87 23.53
C ILE A 92 -15.04 15.13 23.01
N LEU A 93 -14.12 14.99 22.05
CA LEU A 93 -13.40 16.11 21.45
C LEU A 93 -14.35 17.17 20.90
N LYS A 94 -15.40 16.74 20.18
CA LYS A 94 -16.47 17.63 19.69
C LYS A 94 -17.25 18.28 20.82
N ALA A 95 -17.70 17.50 21.80
CA ALA A 95 -18.51 18.01 22.91
C ALA A 95 -17.77 19.04 23.77
N LEU A 96 -16.46 18.87 23.92
CA LEU A 96 -15.61 19.78 24.69
C LEU A 96 -15.08 20.96 23.88
N ASN A 97 -15.33 21.01 22.56
CA ASN A 97 -14.69 21.94 21.64
C ASN A 97 -13.15 21.96 21.85
N PHE A 98 -12.56 20.77 21.90
CA PHE A 98 -11.15 20.57 22.21
C PHE A 98 -10.25 21.18 21.11
N ASN A 99 -9.06 21.63 21.49
CA ASN A 99 -8.08 22.11 20.52
C ASN A 99 -7.56 20.95 19.68
N LEU A 100 -7.98 20.89 18.41
CA LEU A 100 -7.66 19.78 17.53
C LEU A 100 -6.17 19.72 17.14
N TYR A 101 -5.41 20.81 17.27
CA TYR A 101 -3.95 20.76 17.08
C TYR A 101 -3.25 19.95 18.18
N ASP A 102 -3.70 20.07 19.42
CA ASP A 102 -3.18 19.24 20.52
C ASP A 102 -3.53 17.76 20.29
N GLU A 103 -4.68 17.48 19.67
CA GLU A 103 -5.06 16.12 19.28
C GLU A 103 -4.24 15.59 18.10
N LEU A 104 -3.84 16.46 17.16
CA LEU A 104 -2.90 16.10 16.09
C LEU A 104 -1.55 15.67 16.67
N ASP A 105 -1.02 16.43 17.64
CA ASP A 105 0.25 16.10 18.29
C ASP A 105 0.14 14.80 19.10
N TYR A 106 -1.00 14.55 19.76
CA TYR A 106 -1.26 13.27 20.44
C TYR A 106 -1.30 12.08 19.47
N ILE A 107 -2.09 12.16 18.39
CA ILE A 107 -2.26 11.03 17.48
C ILE A 107 -0.98 10.72 16.69
N GLU A 108 -0.12 11.72 16.48
CA GLU A 108 1.20 11.54 15.87
C GLU A 108 2.05 10.55 16.67
N GLY A 109 2.23 10.77 17.97
CA GLY A 109 2.95 9.82 18.83
C GLY A 109 2.30 8.43 18.86
N VAL A 110 0.96 8.36 18.89
CA VAL A 110 0.27 7.05 18.85
C VAL A 110 0.48 6.32 17.52
N ILE A 111 0.60 7.05 16.40
CA ILE A 111 0.93 6.47 15.08
C ILE A 111 2.36 5.96 15.06
N GLU A 112 3.32 6.69 15.64
CA GLU A 112 4.72 6.25 15.73
C GLU A 112 4.83 4.92 16.49
N ASP A 113 4.09 4.78 17.59
CA ASP A 113 4.05 3.54 18.38
C ASP A 113 3.24 2.42 17.69
N ASN A 114 2.19 2.77 16.93
CA ASN A 114 1.24 1.83 16.35
C ASN A 114 1.03 2.04 14.82
N PRO A 115 2.09 2.04 13.99
CA PRO A 115 2.00 2.53 12.61
C PRO A 115 1.22 1.58 11.68
N LYS A 116 0.88 0.37 12.15
CA LYS A 116 0.14 -0.67 11.42
C LYS A 116 -1.30 -0.86 11.91
N ASN A 117 -1.85 0.15 12.59
CA ASN A 117 -3.19 0.13 13.15
C ASN A 117 -4.18 0.96 12.31
N TYR A 118 -5.34 0.41 11.95
CA TYR A 118 -6.33 1.12 11.10
C TYR A 118 -6.94 2.34 11.79
N GLN A 119 -7.23 2.24 13.09
CA GLN A 119 -7.97 3.25 13.83
C GLN A 119 -7.15 4.53 14.01
N VAL A 120 -5.84 4.43 14.23
CA VAL A 120 -4.97 5.60 14.45
C VAL A 120 -4.86 6.46 13.19
N TRP A 121 -4.68 5.84 12.02
CA TRP A 121 -4.66 6.52 10.73
C TRP A 121 -6.02 7.11 10.37
N HIS A 122 -7.10 6.36 10.61
CA HIS A 122 -8.45 6.89 10.40
C HIS A 122 -8.73 8.08 11.32
N HIS A 123 -8.30 8.02 12.58
CA HIS A 123 -8.46 9.11 13.53
C HIS A 123 -7.69 10.35 13.09
N ARG A 124 -6.40 10.23 12.74
CA ARG A 124 -5.60 11.34 12.17
C ARG A 124 -6.31 12.00 11.00
N ARG A 125 -6.75 11.20 10.03
CA ARG A 125 -7.51 11.68 8.86
C ARG A 125 -8.74 12.49 9.27
N VAL A 126 -9.55 11.99 10.21
CA VAL A 126 -10.76 12.69 10.66
C VAL A 126 -10.44 14.03 11.31
N ILE A 127 -9.39 14.10 12.13
CA ILE A 127 -8.98 15.37 12.77
C ILE A 127 -8.50 16.38 11.72
N VAL A 128 -7.72 15.93 10.73
CA VAL A 128 -7.27 16.76 9.60
C VAL A 128 -8.46 17.24 8.76
N GLU A 129 -9.45 16.38 8.49
CA GLU A 129 -10.70 16.78 7.80
C GLU A 129 -11.50 17.81 8.59
N TRP A 130 -11.52 17.74 9.93
CA TRP A 130 -12.21 18.73 10.76
C TRP A 130 -11.48 20.09 10.80
N LEU A 131 -10.15 20.07 10.81
CA LEU A 131 -9.31 21.26 10.75
C LEU A 131 -9.25 21.86 9.34
N ASN A 132 -9.40 21.01 8.31
CA ASN A 132 -9.10 21.32 6.91
C ASN A 132 -7.68 21.89 6.74
N ASP A 133 -6.71 21.31 7.45
CA ASP A 133 -5.30 21.71 7.44
C ASP A 133 -4.39 20.49 7.25
N PRO A 134 -3.80 20.32 6.05
CA PRO A 134 -2.92 19.20 5.74
C PRO A 134 -1.43 19.49 5.96
N SER A 135 -1.07 20.62 6.59
CA SER A 135 0.29 21.16 6.62
C SER A 135 1.36 20.19 7.16
N LYS A 136 0.99 19.27 8.05
CA LYS A 136 1.90 18.27 8.65
C LYS A 136 1.86 16.89 7.98
N GLU A 137 0.98 16.65 7.01
CA GLU A 137 0.67 15.28 6.57
C GLU A 137 1.78 14.64 5.73
N LEU A 138 2.46 15.44 4.90
CA LEU A 138 3.59 14.95 4.11
C LEU A 138 4.82 14.66 4.98
N GLU A 139 5.09 15.50 5.99
CA GLU A 139 6.17 15.30 6.96
C GLU A 139 5.91 14.07 7.83
N LEU A 140 4.69 13.92 8.36
CA LEU A 140 4.28 12.75 9.14
C LEU A 140 4.48 11.46 8.33
N THR A 141 3.92 11.40 7.12
CA THR A 141 4.02 10.20 6.30
C THR A 141 5.46 9.90 5.87
N GLU A 142 6.27 10.92 5.61
CA GLU A 142 7.71 10.75 5.35
C GLU A 142 8.45 10.19 6.57
N SER A 143 8.19 10.71 7.78
CA SER A 143 8.77 10.19 9.02
C SER A 143 8.47 8.70 9.20
N ILE A 144 7.20 8.29 9.03
CA ILE A 144 6.81 6.88 9.15
C ILE A 144 7.44 6.02 8.04
N LEU A 145 7.52 6.54 6.81
CA LEU A 145 8.13 5.82 5.68
C LEU A 145 9.65 5.70 5.79
N ASN A 146 10.33 6.61 6.50
CA ASN A 146 11.74 6.46 6.83
C ASN A 146 11.99 5.29 7.81
N MET A 147 11.02 4.98 8.67
CA MET A 147 11.07 3.82 9.58
C MET A 147 10.63 2.51 8.89
N ASP A 148 9.54 2.55 8.12
CA ASP A 148 9.04 1.43 7.32
C ASP A 148 8.57 1.93 5.95
N ALA A 149 9.49 1.92 4.98
CA ALA A 149 9.28 2.41 3.61
C ALA A 149 8.16 1.70 2.83
N LYS A 150 7.60 0.61 3.38
CA LYS A 150 6.52 -0.17 2.80
C LYS A 150 5.26 -0.15 3.67
N ASN A 151 5.18 0.74 4.66
CA ASN A 151 3.98 0.89 5.47
C ASN A 151 2.78 1.29 4.58
N TYR A 152 1.83 0.36 4.44
CA TYR A 152 0.69 0.52 3.55
C TYR A 152 -0.25 1.66 4.00
N HIS A 153 -0.42 1.84 5.30
CA HIS A 153 -1.28 2.89 5.82
C HIS A 153 -0.69 4.28 5.61
N ALA A 154 0.63 4.44 5.78
CA ALA A 154 1.32 5.69 5.51
C ALA A 154 1.20 6.08 4.03
N TRP A 155 1.43 5.14 3.10
CA TRP A 155 1.22 5.37 1.66
C TRP A 155 -0.23 5.71 1.32
N GLN A 156 -1.21 4.97 1.87
CA GLN A 156 -2.63 5.23 1.64
C GLN A 156 -3.03 6.62 2.16
N HIS A 157 -2.54 7.00 3.33
CA HIS A 157 -2.81 8.29 3.96
C HIS A 157 -2.16 9.43 3.17
N ARG A 158 -0.91 9.26 2.72
CA ARG A 158 -0.20 10.21 1.87
C ARG A 158 -0.95 10.48 0.57
N GLN A 159 -1.37 9.42 -0.15
CA GLN A 159 -2.18 9.58 -1.37
C GLN A 159 -3.51 10.29 -1.12
N TRP A 160 -4.17 10.00 0.01
CA TRP A 160 -5.39 10.71 0.39
C TRP A 160 -5.11 12.21 0.60
N ALA A 161 -4.11 12.56 1.41
CA ALA A 161 -3.76 13.95 1.70
C ALA A 161 -3.40 14.71 0.42
N ILE A 162 -2.52 14.14 -0.41
CA ILE A 162 -2.10 14.71 -1.70
C ILE A 162 -3.32 14.96 -2.59
N LYS A 163 -4.18 13.96 -2.76
CA LYS A 163 -5.35 14.08 -3.65
C LYS A 163 -6.40 15.06 -3.12
N THR A 164 -6.66 15.06 -1.81
CA THR A 164 -7.71 15.87 -1.20
C THR A 164 -7.33 17.35 -1.16
N TYR A 165 -6.05 17.66 -0.97
CA TYR A 165 -5.56 19.01 -0.77
C TYR A 165 -4.63 19.53 -1.89
N ASP A 166 -4.56 18.80 -3.01
CA ASP A 166 -3.77 19.15 -4.20
C ASP A 166 -2.26 19.34 -3.93
N LEU A 167 -1.68 18.47 -3.10
CA LEU A 167 -0.27 18.54 -2.66
C LEU A 167 0.65 17.73 -3.57
N PHE A 168 0.49 17.84 -4.89
CA PHE A 168 1.31 17.09 -5.85
C PHE A 168 2.69 17.72 -6.10
N GLU A 169 2.89 18.96 -5.66
CA GLU A 169 4.18 19.65 -5.74
C GLU A 169 5.26 18.82 -5.01
N ASP A 170 6.43 18.69 -5.64
CA ASP A 170 7.60 17.92 -5.17
C ASP A 170 7.42 16.41 -4.93
N GLU A 171 6.22 15.83 -5.03
CA GLU A 171 6.01 14.39 -4.77
C GLU A 171 6.81 13.51 -5.74
N LEU A 172 6.97 13.93 -6.99
CA LEU A 172 7.79 13.19 -7.95
C LEU A 172 9.28 13.16 -7.58
N GLN A 173 9.78 14.23 -6.95
CA GLN A 173 11.16 14.32 -6.45
C GLN A 173 11.34 13.44 -5.20
N TYR A 174 10.36 13.48 -4.29
CA TYR A 174 10.32 12.60 -3.13
C TYR A 174 10.37 11.12 -3.54
N VAL A 175 9.54 10.73 -4.50
CA VAL A 175 9.51 9.35 -5.00
C VAL A 175 10.79 8.97 -5.74
N ASP A 176 11.41 9.85 -6.51
CA ASP A 176 12.71 9.58 -7.15
C ASP A 176 13.83 9.34 -6.12
N ARG A 177 13.83 10.10 -5.02
CA ARG A 177 14.75 9.87 -3.90
C ARG A 177 14.55 8.48 -3.31
N LEU A 178 13.32 8.08 -3.00
CA LEU A 178 13.03 6.75 -2.44
C LEU A 178 13.39 5.60 -3.40
N ILE A 179 13.16 5.76 -4.71
CA ILE A 179 13.57 4.77 -5.71
C ILE A 179 15.10 4.71 -5.82
N SER A 180 15.79 5.83 -5.63
CA SER A 180 17.26 5.88 -5.64
C SER A 180 17.87 5.21 -4.40
N GLU A 181 17.20 5.33 -3.24
CA GLU A 181 17.58 4.65 -2.00
C GLU A 181 17.31 3.14 -2.05
N ASP A 182 16.12 2.71 -2.50
CA ASP A 182 15.78 1.31 -2.77
C ASP A 182 15.03 1.18 -4.10
N MET A 183 15.77 0.79 -5.14
CA MET A 183 15.21 0.57 -6.48
C MET A 183 14.14 -0.54 -6.52
N ARG A 184 14.07 -1.43 -5.51
CA ARG A 184 13.06 -2.50 -5.42
C ARG A 184 11.84 -2.10 -4.57
N ASN A 185 11.76 -0.84 -4.12
CA ASN A 185 10.61 -0.36 -3.38
C ASN A 185 9.39 -0.21 -4.30
N ASN A 186 8.59 -1.28 -4.40
CA ASN A 186 7.39 -1.30 -5.23
C ASN A 186 6.36 -0.22 -4.85
N SER A 187 6.30 0.18 -3.58
CA SER A 187 5.39 1.24 -3.14
C SER A 187 5.79 2.59 -3.72
N ALA A 188 7.09 2.89 -3.80
CA ALA A 188 7.58 4.10 -4.45
C ALA A 188 7.32 4.07 -5.97
N TRP A 189 7.48 2.93 -6.64
CA TRP A 189 7.10 2.79 -8.07
C TRP A 189 5.60 3.00 -8.30
N ASN A 190 4.76 2.48 -7.39
CA ASN A 190 3.32 2.71 -7.43
C ASN A 190 2.99 4.19 -7.20
N GLU A 191 3.64 4.85 -6.24
CA GLU A 191 3.45 6.28 -5.99
C GLU A 191 3.85 7.12 -7.19
N ARG A 192 4.97 6.78 -7.86
CA ARG A 192 5.39 7.44 -9.10
C ARG A 192 4.27 7.41 -10.14
N PHE A 193 3.65 6.24 -10.32
CA PHE A 193 2.54 6.07 -11.26
C PHE A 193 1.27 6.83 -10.82
N PHE A 194 1.00 6.90 -9.52
CA PHE A 194 -0.08 7.70 -8.95
C PHE A 194 0.09 9.20 -9.26
N VAL A 195 1.29 9.76 -9.06
CA VAL A 195 1.60 11.16 -9.40
C VAL A 195 1.44 11.42 -10.90
N LEU A 196 1.97 10.53 -11.74
CA LEU A 196 1.88 10.67 -13.20
C LEU A 196 0.43 10.61 -13.71
N LYS A 197 -0.43 9.82 -13.07
CA LYS A 197 -1.88 9.80 -13.39
C LYS A 197 -2.56 11.14 -13.15
N HIS A 198 -2.11 11.91 -12.17
CA HIS A 198 -2.63 13.25 -11.93
C HIS A 198 -2.17 14.24 -13.00
N THR A 199 -0.90 14.20 -13.40
CA THR A 199 -0.35 15.09 -14.44
C THR A 199 -0.74 14.70 -15.87
N GLY A 200 -1.14 13.44 -16.07
CA GLY A 200 -1.44 12.86 -17.38
C GLY A 200 -0.21 12.27 -18.08
N PHE A 201 -0.48 11.52 -19.16
CA PHE A 201 0.53 10.79 -19.96
C PHE A 201 0.63 11.38 -21.36
N SER A 202 1.14 12.61 -21.47
CA SER A 202 1.50 13.17 -22.78
C SER A 202 2.68 12.40 -23.39
N ALA A 203 2.92 12.56 -24.70
CA ALA A 203 4.06 11.94 -25.38
C ALA A 203 5.39 12.25 -24.69
N ASP A 204 5.64 13.52 -24.36
CA ASP A 204 6.86 13.96 -23.67
C ASP A 204 7.03 13.30 -22.28
N VAL A 205 5.93 13.12 -21.54
CA VAL A 205 5.95 12.44 -20.24
C VAL A 205 6.24 10.96 -20.42
N LEU A 206 5.60 10.30 -21.37
CA LEU A 206 5.84 8.89 -21.66
C LEU A 206 7.30 8.64 -22.07
N GLU A 207 7.84 9.45 -23.00
CA GLU A 207 9.24 9.35 -23.42
C GLU A 207 10.20 9.52 -22.23
N ARG A 208 9.99 10.54 -21.38
CA ARG A 208 10.80 10.75 -20.18
C ARG A 208 10.75 9.56 -19.24
N GLU A 209 9.56 9.04 -18.94
CA GLU A 209 9.36 7.96 -17.97
C GLU A 209 9.83 6.60 -18.49
N ILE A 210 9.68 6.34 -19.79
CA ILE A 210 10.24 5.16 -20.47
C ILE A 210 11.78 5.18 -20.38
N ASN A 211 12.41 6.31 -20.71
CA ASN A 211 13.86 6.47 -20.56
C ASN A 211 14.31 6.29 -19.10
N TYR A 212 13.57 6.88 -18.15
CA TYR A 212 13.82 6.74 -16.72
C TYR A 212 13.81 5.27 -16.28
N VAL A 213 12.74 4.53 -16.60
CA VAL A 213 12.60 3.14 -16.15
C VAL A 213 13.59 2.20 -16.85
N MET A 214 13.88 2.39 -18.15
CA MET A 214 14.90 1.61 -18.86
C MET A 214 16.27 1.80 -18.21
N ASN A 215 16.64 3.02 -17.81
CA ASN A 215 17.88 3.27 -17.08
C ASN A 215 17.93 2.53 -15.74
N ARG A 216 16.81 2.42 -15.02
CA ARG A 216 16.74 1.64 -13.77
C ARG A 216 16.84 0.12 -14.02
N ILE A 217 16.22 -0.40 -15.08
CA ILE A 217 16.35 -1.80 -15.53
C ILE A 217 17.81 -2.12 -15.90
N ARG A 218 18.50 -1.20 -16.60
CA ARG A 218 19.93 -1.35 -16.92
C ARG A 218 20.80 -1.53 -15.68
N LEU A 219 20.45 -0.97 -14.54
CA LEU A 219 21.20 -1.17 -13.30
C LEU A 219 20.88 -2.54 -12.68
N ILE A 220 19.59 -2.86 -12.54
CA ILE A 220 19.13 -4.09 -11.87
C ILE A 220 18.13 -4.83 -12.77
N LYS A 221 18.66 -5.65 -13.69
CA LYS A 221 17.88 -6.34 -14.72
C LYS A 221 16.82 -7.27 -14.13
N ASN A 222 17.11 -7.85 -12.97
CA ASN A 222 16.22 -8.78 -12.26
C ASN A 222 15.42 -8.13 -11.13
N ASN A 223 14.96 -6.90 -11.34
CA ASN A 223 14.05 -6.19 -10.43
C ASN A 223 12.67 -6.10 -11.09
N GLU A 224 11.66 -6.73 -10.50
CA GLU A 224 10.31 -6.82 -11.05
C GLU A 224 9.58 -5.47 -11.15
N SER A 225 9.75 -4.61 -10.15
CA SER A 225 9.02 -3.34 -10.06
C SER A 225 9.18 -2.41 -11.27
N PRO A 226 10.40 -2.11 -11.77
CA PRO A 226 10.55 -1.30 -12.98
C PRO A 226 10.02 -1.99 -14.24
N TRP A 227 10.06 -3.31 -14.36
CA TRP A 227 9.43 -4.01 -15.49
C TRP A 227 7.90 -3.86 -15.46
N ASN A 228 7.29 -3.98 -14.28
CA ASN A 228 5.86 -3.76 -14.10
C ASN A 228 5.47 -2.29 -14.35
N PHE A 229 6.31 -1.35 -13.91
CA PHE A 229 6.10 0.07 -14.17
C PHE A 229 6.18 0.39 -15.67
N LEU A 230 7.19 -0.14 -16.38
CA LEU A 230 7.31 0.00 -17.83
C LEU A 230 6.05 -0.50 -18.53
N ARG A 231 5.58 -1.71 -18.21
CA ARG A 231 4.31 -2.24 -18.76
C ARG A 231 3.13 -1.31 -18.49
N GLY A 232 3.03 -0.76 -17.29
CA GLY A 232 1.99 0.19 -16.92
C GLY A 232 2.00 1.46 -17.78
N LEU A 233 3.18 1.99 -18.11
CA LEU A 233 3.34 3.16 -18.99
C LEU A 233 2.90 2.86 -20.42
N LEU A 234 3.34 1.73 -20.99
CA LEU A 234 3.04 1.35 -22.38
C LEU A 234 1.53 1.15 -22.60
N GLN A 235 0.78 0.80 -21.54
CA GLN A 235 -0.67 0.68 -21.56
C GLN A 235 -1.42 2.03 -21.55
N GLN A 236 -0.76 3.17 -21.29
CA GLN A 236 -1.41 4.49 -21.30
C GLN A 236 -1.47 5.14 -22.70
N GLY A 237 -0.80 4.54 -23.70
CA GLY A 237 -0.88 4.93 -25.12
C GLY A 237 -2.03 4.23 -25.86
N ASP A 238 -1.80 3.81 -27.10
CA ASP A 238 -2.75 2.97 -27.85
C ASP A 238 -2.84 1.52 -27.34
N GLY A 239 -2.04 1.19 -26.32
CA GLY A 239 -1.96 -0.11 -25.67
C GLY A 239 -1.02 -1.10 -26.35
N LYS A 240 -0.36 -0.72 -27.46
CA LYS A 240 0.57 -1.57 -28.19
C LYS A 240 1.99 -1.47 -27.65
N LEU A 241 2.66 -2.61 -27.47
CA LEU A 241 4.06 -2.64 -27.04
C LEU A 241 5.01 -2.17 -28.15
N GLY A 242 4.64 -2.38 -29.43
CA GLY A 242 5.44 -1.97 -30.59
C GLY A 242 5.43 -0.48 -30.90
N GLN A 243 4.58 0.32 -30.23
CA GLN A 243 4.49 1.76 -30.48
C GLN A 243 5.76 2.55 -30.09
N PHE A 244 6.63 1.94 -29.26
CA PHE A 244 7.90 2.52 -28.80
C PHE A 244 9.07 1.66 -29.28
N PRO A 245 9.62 1.92 -30.49
CA PRO A 245 10.74 1.15 -31.05
C PRO A 245 11.94 1.06 -30.12
N GLU A 246 12.22 2.12 -29.36
CA GLU A 246 13.33 2.15 -28.40
C GLU A 246 13.20 1.12 -27.27
N VAL A 247 11.96 0.74 -26.90
CA VAL A 247 11.71 -0.30 -25.89
C VAL A 247 11.94 -1.69 -26.49
N VAL A 248 11.56 -1.87 -27.75
CA VAL A 248 11.81 -3.09 -28.52
C VAL A 248 13.31 -3.33 -28.65
N ASP A 249 14.04 -2.34 -29.17
CA ASP A 249 15.50 -2.39 -29.33
C ASP A 249 16.17 -2.66 -27.99
N PHE A 250 15.74 -1.97 -26.92
CA PHE A 250 16.25 -2.20 -25.58
C PHE A 250 16.07 -3.64 -25.07
N CYS A 251 14.91 -4.25 -25.30
CA CYS A 251 14.64 -5.62 -24.85
C CYS A 251 15.40 -6.65 -25.69
N GLU A 252 15.46 -6.47 -27.00
CA GLU A 252 16.21 -7.33 -27.91
C GLU A 252 17.72 -7.25 -27.63
N ASP A 253 18.27 -6.05 -27.44
CA ASP A 253 19.69 -5.84 -27.05
C ASP A 253 20.05 -6.56 -25.75
N LEU A 254 19.19 -6.48 -24.73
CA LEU A 254 19.40 -7.19 -23.46
C LEU A 254 19.40 -8.71 -23.68
N TYR A 255 18.48 -9.22 -24.49
CA TYR A 255 18.37 -10.64 -24.79
C TYR A 255 19.58 -11.13 -25.58
N ASP A 256 20.02 -10.40 -26.60
CA ASP A 256 21.17 -10.75 -27.43
C ASP A 256 22.48 -10.67 -26.65
N SER A 257 22.55 -9.78 -25.66
CA SER A 257 23.64 -9.71 -24.67
C SER A 257 23.64 -10.88 -23.66
N GLY A 258 22.74 -11.86 -23.80
CA GLY A 258 22.67 -13.05 -22.97
C GLY A 258 21.90 -12.88 -21.66
N ILE A 259 21.17 -11.77 -21.46
CA ILE A 259 20.34 -11.58 -20.26
C ILE A 259 19.10 -12.47 -20.33
N ARG A 260 18.84 -13.23 -19.26
CA ARG A 260 17.70 -14.15 -19.15
C ARG A 260 16.88 -13.88 -17.88
N SER A 261 16.65 -12.60 -17.56
CA SER A 261 15.73 -12.25 -16.48
C SER A 261 14.32 -12.73 -16.85
N PRO A 262 13.58 -13.42 -15.96
CA PRO A 262 12.21 -13.86 -16.23
C PRO A 262 11.29 -12.70 -16.64
N TYR A 263 11.57 -11.47 -16.18
CA TYR A 263 10.78 -10.29 -16.51
C TYR A 263 11.01 -9.81 -17.95
N LEU A 264 12.27 -9.81 -18.40
CA LEU A 264 12.62 -9.55 -19.80
C LEU A 264 12.02 -10.61 -20.72
N LEU A 265 12.18 -11.89 -20.37
CA LEU A 265 11.65 -13.00 -21.19
C LEU A 265 10.12 -12.95 -21.27
N ALA A 266 9.44 -12.66 -20.15
CA ALA A 266 8.00 -12.41 -20.14
C ALA A 266 7.61 -11.25 -21.05
N PHE A 267 8.39 -10.16 -21.04
CA PHE A 267 8.13 -9.00 -21.89
C PHE A 267 8.27 -9.34 -23.38
N LEU A 268 9.30 -10.10 -23.73
CA LEU A 268 9.52 -10.57 -25.11
C LEU A 268 8.43 -11.52 -25.59
N VAL A 269 7.87 -12.37 -24.72
CA VAL A 269 6.71 -13.20 -25.07
C VAL A 269 5.54 -12.32 -25.53
N ASP A 270 5.18 -11.31 -24.73
CA ASP A 270 4.07 -10.42 -25.07
C ASP A 270 4.35 -9.60 -26.34
N LEU A 271 5.59 -9.11 -26.49
CA LEU A 271 6.02 -8.35 -27.67
C LEU A 271 5.97 -9.19 -28.96
N TYR A 272 6.50 -10.41 -28.92
CA TYR A 272 6.52 -11.27 -30.11
C TYR A 272 5.14 -11.82 -30.45
N GLU A 273 4.26 -12.01 -29.45
CA GLU A 273 2.84 -12.29 -29.71
C GLU A 273 2.18 -11.14 -30.49
N GLU A 274 2.42 -9.88 -30.09
CA GLU A 274 1.92 -8.71 -30.82
C GLU A 274 2.50 -8.62 -32.25
N LYS A 275 3.83 -8.73 -32.40
CA LYS A 275 4.50 -8.70 -33.71
C LYS A 275 3.99 -9.82 -34.64
N PHE A 276 3.68 -11.01 -34.11
CA PHE A 276 3.10 -12.10 -34.90
C PHE A 276 1.80 -11.66 -35.61
N PHE A 277 0.86 -11.08 -34.86
CA PHE A 277 -0.43 -10.67 -35.42
C PHE A 277 -0.30 -9.46 -36.35
N GLU A 278 0.60 -8.52 -36.05
CA GLU A 278 0.86 -7.37 -36.93
C GLU A 278 1.45 -7.80 -38.29
N VAL A 279 2.44 -8.68 -38.29
CA VAL A 279 3.07 -9.20 -39.50
C VAL A 279 2.09 -10.02 -40.33
N LYS A 280 1.26 -10.84 -39.66
CA LYS A 280 0.19 -11.62 -40.31
C LYS A 280 -0.86 -10.72 -40.95
N GLN A 281 -1.33 -9.69 -40.24
CA GLN A 281 -2.29 -8.71 -40.77
C GLN A 281 -1.72 -7.91 -41.95
N ALA A 282 -0.42 -7.66 -41.96
CA ALA A 282 0.29 -7.05 -43.09
C ALA A 282 0.49 -8.00 -44.29
N GLY A 283 0.06 -9.27 -44.21
CA GLY A 283 0.18 -10.26 -45.27
C GLY A 283 1.58 -10.88 -45.43
N ASN A 284 2.44 -10.71 -44.43
CA ASN A 284 3.79 -11.29 -44.41
C ASN A 284 3.81 -12.58 -43.58
N ASP A 285 4.87 -13.38 -43.72
CA ASP A 285 5.06 -14.62 -42.96
C ASP A 285 5.47 -14.31 -41.50
N PRO A 286 4.65 -14.65 -40.49
CA PRO A 286 4.93 -14.37 -39.09
C PRO A 286 5.60 -15.54 -38.36
N GLU A 287 5.97 -16.63 -39.05
CA GLU A 287 6.39 -17.89 -38.41
C GLU A 287 7.62 -17.74 -37.50
N GLU A 288 8.53 -16.81 -37.80
CA GLU A 288 9.66 -16.48 -36.91
C GLU A 288 9.19 -16.12 -35.49
N TYR A 289 8.17 -15.26 -35.38
CA TYR A 289 7.63 -14.84 -34.09
C TYR A 289 6.89 -15.95 -33.38
N ARG A 290 6.25 -16.85 -34.13
CA ARG A 290 5.59 -18.03 -33.56
C ARG A 290 6.59 -18.92 -32.84
N VAL A 291 7.73 -19.20 -33.49
CA VAL A 291 8.82 -20.00 -32.92
C VAL A 291 9.38 -19.31 -31.67
N LYS A 292 9.67 -18.00 -31.75
CA LYS A 292 10.17 -17.23 -30.61
C LYS A 292 9.25 -17.29 -29.39
N VAL A 293 7.94 -17.12 -29.56
CA VAL A 293 6.97 -17.19 -28.45
C VAL A 293 6.95 -18.59 -27.82
N GLN A 294 6.94 -19.64 -28.64
CA GLN A 294 6.94 -21.04 -28.15
C GLN A 294 8.22 -21.36 -27.38
N ASP A 295 9.38 -21.02 -27.93
CA ASP A 295 10.69 -21.27 -27.32
C ASP A 295 10.85 -20.52 -26.00
N LEU A 296 10.43 -19.25 -25.95
CA LEU A 296 10.47 -18.46 -24.72
C LEU A 296 9.54 -19.04 -23.65
N CYS A 297 8.31 -19.42 -24.01
CA CYS A 297 7.38 -20.02 -23.05
C CYS A 297 7.91 -21.36 -22.50
N GLU A 298 8.49 -22.21 -23.35
CA GLU A 298 9.09 -23.47 -22.90
C GLU A 298 10.30 -23.23 -21.99
N THR A 299 11.17 -22.28 -22.37
CA THR A 299 12.34 -21.90 -21.57
C THR A 299 11.92 -21.32 -20.22
N MET A 300 10.87 -20.48 -20.17
CA MET A 300 10.30 -19.96 -18.93
C MET A 300 9.72 -21.09 -18.07
N ALA A 301 8.99 -22.03 -18.67
CA ALA A 301 8.39 -23.15 -17.94
C ALA A 301 9.41 -24.13 -17.35
N THR A 302 10.55 -24.31 -18.03
CA THR A 302 11.53 -25.36 -17.69
C THR A 302 12.80 -24.86 -17.01
N GLN A 303 13.19 -23.60 -17.24
CA GLN A 303 14.49 -23.05 -16.82
C GLN A 303 14.36 -21.81 -15.96
N HIS A 304 13.67 -20.76 -16.43
CA HIS A 304 13.80 -19.41 -15.85
C HIS A 304 12.67 -18.96 -14.91
N ASP A 305 11.48 -19.55 -14.99
CA ASP A 305 10.35 -19.25 -14.09
C ASP A 305 9.51 -20.51 -13.78
N LYS A 306 10.20 -21.54 -13.28
CA LYS A 306 9.62 -22.87 -13.03
C LYS A 306 8.43 -22.84 -12.06
N ILE A 307 8.41 -21.89 -11.12
CA ILE A 307 7.31 -21.71 -10.18
C ILE A 307 6.00 -21.38 -10.91
N ARG A 308 6.08 -20.69 -12.06
CA ARG A 308 4.95 -20.38 -12.95
C ARG A 308 4.87 -21.29 -14.18
N CYS A 309 5.45 -22.50 -14.16
CA CYS A 309 5.47 -23.38 -15.34
C CYS A 309 4.08 -23.68 -15.94
N LYS A 310 3.05 -23.83 -15.10
CA LYS A 310 1.66 -24.01 -15.56
C LYS A 310 1.13 -22.79 -16.30
N TYR A 311 1.49 -21.59 -15.83
CA TYR A 311 1.11 -20.34 -16.49
C TYR A 311 1.78 -20.23 -17.86
N TRP A 312 3.08 -20.49 -17.98
CA TRP A 312 3.78 -20.41 -19.27
C TRP A 312 3.28 -21.43 -20.30
N ARG A 313 2.96 -22.65 -19.87
CA ARG A 313 2.29 -23.64 -20.74
C ARG A 313 0.91 -23.17 -21.20
N TYR A 314 0.15 -22.55 -20.29
CA TYR A 314 -1.14 -21.95 -20.62
C TYR A 314 -0.98 -20.81 -21.62
N ILE A 315 -0.01 -19.91 -21.47
CA ILE A 315 0.25 -18.82 -22.43
C ILE A 315 0.57 -19.38 -23.82
N ALA A 316 1.46 -20.37 -23.93
CA ALA A 316 1.79 -21.01 -25.21
C ALA A 316 0.58 -21.72 -25.85
N GLU A 317 -0.30 -22.32 -25.05
CA GLU A 317 -1.54 -22.92 -25.56
C GLU A 317 -2.57 -21.87 -25.98
N ASN A 318 -2.72 -20.79 -25.21
CA ASN A 318 -3.63 -19.70 -25.51
C ASN A 318 -3.22 -18.98 -26.81
N PHE A 319 -1.92 -18.74 -27.00
CA PHE A 319 -1.39 -18.18 -28.25
C PHE A 319 -1.75 -19.06 -29.47
N ARG A 320 -1.54 -20.38 -29.37
CA ARG A 320 -1.96 -21.32 -30.43
C ARG A 320 -3.46 -21.23 -30.72
N ARG A 321 -4.30 -21.19 -29.69
CA ARG A 321 -5.76 -21.05 -29.86
C ARG A 321 -6.14 -19.73 -30.55
N LYS A 322 -5.44 -18.63 -30.28
CA LYS A 322 -5.66 -17.35 -30.97
C LYS A 322 -5.32 -17.44 -32.46
N ILE A 323 -4.20 -18.09 -32.81
CA ILE A 323 -3.81 -18.35 -34.20
C ILE A 323 -4.90 -19.14 -34.93
N ASP A 324 -5.33 -20.26 -34.32
CA ASP A 324 -6.36 -21.14 -34.90
C ASP A 324 -7.70 -20.38 -35.08
N ALA A 325 -8.06 -19.50 -34.15
CA ALA A 325 -9.30 -18.73 -34.23
C ALA A 325 -9.31 -17.74 -35.40
N GLU A 326 -8.20 -17.04 -35.66
CA GLU A 326 -8.08 -16.14 -36.81
C GLU A 326 -8.07 -16.88 -38.15
N GLU A 327 -7.44 -18.06 -38.22
CA GLU A 327 -7.42 -18.89 -39.44
C GLU A 327 -8.82 -19.39 -39.80
N ASN A 328 -9.62 -19.75 -38.79
CA ASN A 328 -11.01 -20.16 -39.00
C ASN A 328 -11.93 -18.98 -39.37
N GLN A 329 -11.61 -17.74 -38.97
CA GLN A 329 -12.37 -16.55 -39.35
C GLN A 329 -12.05 -16.07 -40.78
N ASN A 330 -10.81 -16.26 -41.25
CA ASN A 330 -10.38 -15.89 -42.60
C ASN A 330 -10.63 -16.99 -43.65
N GLY A 331 -11.13 -18.16 -43.24
CA GLY A 331 -11.44 -19.32 -44.09
C GLY A 331 -12.89 -19.44 -44.57
N LEU A 332 -13.69 -18.36 -44.49
CA LEU A 332 -15.08 -18.27 -44.99
C LEU A 332 -15.21 -17.38 -46.23
#